data_AF-A0A3A0BGE7-F1
#
_entry.id   AF-A0A3A0BGE7-F1
#
_cell.length_a   1.000
_cell.length_b   1.000
_cell.length_c   1.000
_cell.angle_alpha   90.00
_cell.angle_beta   90.00
_cell.angle_gamma   90.00
#
_symmetry.space_group_name_H-M   'P 1'
#
loop_
_entity.id
_entity.type
_entity.pdbx_description
1 polymer ?
#
loop_
_entity_poly.entity_id
_entity_poly.type
_entity_poly.pdbx_seq_one_letter_code
_entity_poly.pdbx_strand_id
1 'polypeptide(L)'
;MKLPIAISLLVSLLTPLALLGFALRVLLTPLYYTIEYNMPYFPADEYGFTKEDRLRWAKPSVEYLVNDADISHLAGLQFDDGVPIYSGGELRHMEDVKGVVRGSLNIWYASLAVLFALALLFWRMNALPEYLNGLRRGGLWMIGLAMTLGLIAGAGILLNPEIFWTFFSGFHTLFFEGDSWLFYYSDTLIRLFPIRFWQDAVIAMAVIALGGGAALAFGLRKFSRASL
;
A
#
# COMPACT_ATOMS: atom_id res chain seq x y z
N MET A 1 -22.73 -15.02 -23.55
CA MET A 1 -21.33 -15.24 -23.09
C MET A 1 -21.29 -16.53 -22.26
N LYS A 2 -20.39 -17.49 -22.52
CA LYS A 2 -20.34 -18.73 -21.69
C LYS A 2 -19.98 -18.35 -20.25
N LEU A 3 -20.74 -18.82 -19.25
CA LEU A 3 -20.60 -18.51 -17.82
C LEU A 3 -19.14 -18.50 -17.30
N PRO A 4 -18.24 -19.43 -17.69
CA PRO A 4 -16.83 -19.41 -17.29
C PRO A 4 -16.06 -18.16 -17.72
N ILE A 5 -16.42 -17.53 -18.85
CA ILE A 5 -15.77 -16.31 -19.34
C ILE A 5 -16.16 -15.11 -18.46
N ALA A 6 -17.44 -15.01 -18.08
CA ALA A 6 -17.93 -13.95 -17.21
C ALA A 6 -17.24 -14.00 -15.85
N ILE A 7 -17.16 -15.19 -15.25
CA ILE A 7 -16.54 -15.39 -13.94
C ILE A 7 -15.01 -15.16 -14.02
N SER A 8 -14.38 -15.46 -15.16
CA SER A 8 -12.95 -15.17 -15.40
C SER A 8 -12.64 -13.66 -15.45
N LEU A 9 -13.63 -12.80 -15.75
CA LEU A 9 -13.46 -11.35 -15.63
C LEU A 9 -13.37 -10.90 -14.16
N LEU A 10 -14.13 -11.53 -13.26
CA LEU A 10 -14.05 -11.26 -11.84
C LEU A 10 -12.65 -11.60 -11.29
N VAL A 11 -12.08 -12.75 -11.69
CA VAL A 11 -10.69 -13.12 -11.37
C VAL A 11 -9.72 -12.01 -11.82
N SER A 12 -9.91 -11.51 -13.04
CA SER A 12 -9.08 -10.44 -13.60
C SER A 12 -9.20 -9.13 -12.81
N LEU A 13 -10.36 -8.80 -12.27
CA LEU A 13 -10.59 -7.57 -11.48
C LEU A 13 -10.04 -7.68 -10.05
N LEU A 14 -10.12 -8.86 -9.44
CA LEU A 14 -9.61 -9.09 -8.08
C LEU A 14 -8.09 -9.22 -8.02
N THR A 15 -7.45 -9.56 -9.15
CA THR A 15 -5.99 -9.77 -9.20
C THR A 15 -5.20 -8.50 -8.84
N PRO A 16 -5.47 -7.30 -9.41
CA PRO A 16 -4.81 -6.06 -8.95
C PRO A 16 -5.00 -5.78 -7.45
N LEU A 17 -6.20 -6.02 -6.89
CA LEU A 17 -6.45 -5.83 -5.45
C LEU A 17 -5.58 -6.77 -4.59
N ALA A 18 -5.45 -8.03 -5.02
CA ALA A 18 -4.59 -9.00 -4.35
C ALA A 18 -3.10 -8.59 -4.37
N LEU A 19 -2.62 -8.04 -5.49
CA LEU A 19 -1.23 -7.61 -5.64
C LEU A 19 -0.93 -6.32 -4.88
N LEU A 20 -1.82 -5.33 -4.93
CA LEU A 20 -1.68 -4.09 -4.16
C LEU A 20 -1.76 -4.35 -2.65
N GLY A 21 -2.71 -5.17 -2.21
CA GLY A 21 -2.81 -5.52 -0.79
C GLY A 21 -1.60 -6.33 -0.29
N PHE A 22 -0.99 -7.17 -1.14
CA PHE A 22 0.27 -7.82 -0.80
C PHE A 22 1.41 -6.81 -0.63
N ALA A 23 1.54 -5.86 -1.55
CA ALA A 23 2.53 -4.80 -1.46
C ALA A 23 2.31 -3.93 -0.21
N LEU A 24 1.07 -3.51 0.08
CA LEU A 24 0.70 -2.82 1.32
C LEU A 24 1.12 -3.63 2.56
N ARG A 25 0.86 -4.95 2.57
CA ARG A 25 1.21 -5.81 3.71
C ARG A 25 2.72 -5.85 3.95
N VAL A 26 3.54 -5.81 2.91
CA VAL A 26 5.00 -5.72 2.99
C VAL A 26 5.43 -4.35 3.54
N LEU A 27 4.82 -3.26 3.08
CA LEU A 27 5.14 -1.90 3.55
C LEU A 27 4.79 -1.68 5.04
N LEU A 28 3.76 -2.38 5.54
CA LEU A 28 3.37 -2.39 6.95
C LEU A 28 4.24 -3.33 7.82
N THR A 29 5.48 -3.58 7.42
CA THR A 29 6.47 -4.34 8.20
C THR A 29 7.70 -3.48 8.48
N PRO A 30 8.55 -3.86 9.47
CA PRO A 30 9.82 -3.20 9.69
C PRO A 30 10.74 -3.11 8.49
N LEU A 31 10.58 -4.01 7.51
CA LEU A 31 11.42 -4.05 6.32
C LEU A 31 11.43 -2.72 5.58
N TYR A 32 10.25 -2.14 5.34
CA TYR A 32 10.15 -0.97 4.48
C TYR A 32 10.75 0.29 5.13
N TYR A 33 10.26 0.69 6.31
CA TYR A 33 10.78 1.90 6.95
C TYR A 33 12.26 1.76 7.32
N THR A 34 12.74 0.53 7.62
CA THR A 34 14.17 0.31 7.89
C THR A 34 15.00 0.53 6.65
N ILE A 35 14.58 0.03 5.48
CA ILE A 35 15.28 0.30 4.22
C ILE A 35 15.23 1.81 3.93
N GLU A 36 14.04 2.41 3.97
CA GLU A 36 13.80 3.80 3.60
C GLU A 36 14.66 4.78 4.41
N TYR A 37 14.69 4.64 5.74
CA TYR A 37 15.52 5.51 6.59
C TYR A 37 17.03 5.27 6.45
N ASN A 38 17.45 4.16 5.84
CA ASN A 38 18.86 3.91 5.54
C ASN A 38 19.25 4.32 4.10
N MET A 39 18.32 4.86 3.31
CA MET A 39 18.65 5.36 1.97
C MET A 39 19.51 6.62 2.06
N PRO A 40 20.59 6.74 1.27
CA PRO A 40 21.52 7.86 1.34
C PRO A 40 20.90 9.20 0.92
N TYR A 41 19.77 9.16 0.21
CA TYR A 41 19.04 10.34 -0.23
C TYR A 41 17.90 10.73 0.71
N PHE A 42 17.60 9.95 1.76
CA PHE A 42 16.47 10.24 2.63
C PHE A 42 16.73 11.58 3.34
N PRO A 43 15.80 12.55 3.29
CA PRO A 43 16.06 13.90 3.76
C PRO A 43 16.34 13.89 5.26
N ALA A 44 17.27 14.74 5.71
CA ALA A 44 17.48 14.97 7.14
C ALA A 44 16.21 15.54 7.80
N ASP A 45 16.08 15.38 9.12
CA ASP A 45 15.07 16.12 9.88
C ASP A 45 15.64 17.48 10.29
N GLU A 46 15.06 18.56 9.79
CA GLU A 46 15.48 19.94 10.12
C GLU A 46 15.19 20.31 11.59
N TYR A 47 14.41 19.49 12.29
CA TYR A 47 14.00 19.68 13.68
C TYR A 47 14.70 18.74 14.67
N GLY A 48 15.70 17.98 14.21
CA GLY A 48 16.66 17.31 15.09
C GLY A 48 16.47 15.81 15.30
N PHE A 49 15.49 15.13 14.67
CA PHE A 49 15.47 13.67 14.69
C PHE A 49 16.65 13.08 13.94
N THR A 50 17.38 12.23 14.64
CA THR A 50 18.36 11.35 14.02
C THR A 50 17.66 10.23 13.25
N LYS A 51 18.44 9.50 12.44
CA LYS A 51 17.95 8.27 11.82
C LYS A 51 17.51 7.26 12.88
N GLU A 52 18.26 7.16 13.97
CA GLU A 52 17.95 6.29 15.10
C GLU A 52 16.62 6.66 15.76
N ASP A 53 16.33 7.96 15.91
CA ASP A 53 15.04 8.43 16.41
C ASP A 53 13.90 8.05 15.47
N ARG A 54 14.06 8.24 14.15
CA ARG A 54 13.05 7.85 13.17
C ARG A 54 12.77 6.34 13.21
N LEU A 55 13.81 5.51 13.33
CA LEU A 55 13.66 4.06 13.49
C LEU A 55 12.97 3.70 14.82
N ARG A 56 13.36 4.35 15.93
CA ARG A 56 12.77 4.14 17.27
C ARG A 56 11.28 4.45 17.27
N TRP A 57 10.89 5.59 16.71
CA TRP A 57 9.52 6.08 16.79
C TRP A 57 8.61 5.59 15.68
N ALA A 58 9.12 5.27 14.48
CA ALA A 58 8.30 4.68 13.42
C ALA A 58 7.81 3.27 13.77
N LYS A 59 8.59 2.50 14.55
CA LYS A 59 8.23 1.14 14.95
C LYS A 59 6.85 1.06 15.63
N PRO A 60 6.60 1.75 16.77
CA PRO A 60 5.29 1.70 17.40
C PRO A 60 4.18 2.30 16.53
N SER A 61 4.45 3.32 15.69
CA SER A 61 3.44 3.88 14.79
C SER A 61 2.99 2.87 13.74
N VAL A 62 3.92 2.15 13.11
CA VAL A 62 3.60 1.15 12.08
C VAL A 62 2.98 -0.10 12.70
N GLU A 63 3.49 -0.56 13.85
CA GLU A 63 2.91 -1.69 14.60
C GLU A 63 1.47 -1.41 15.02
N TYR A 64 1.16 -0.18 15.44
CA TYR A 64 -0.18 0.25 15.79
C TYR A 64 -1.19 0.05 14.65
N LEU A 65 -0.79 0.27 13.39
CA LEU A 65 -1.70 0.16 12.23
C LEU A 65 -2.21 -1.27 11.99
N VAL A 66 -1.49 -2.28 12.48
CA VAL A 66 -1.78 -3.69 12.19
C VAL A 66 -2.09 -4.54 13.43
N ASN A 67 -2.02 -3.95 14.63
CA ASN A 67 -2.35 -4.62 15.88
C ASN A 67 -3.72 -4.19 16.43
N ASP A 68 -4.10 -4.73 17.57
CA ASP A 68 -5.37 -4.42 18.26
C ASP A 68 -5.25 -3.37 19.37
N ALA A 69 -4.12 -2.66 19.46
CA ALA A 69 -3.92 -1.63 20.46
C ALA A 69 -4.86 -0.42 20.24
N ASP A 70 -5.31 0.17 21.34
CA ASP A 70 -6.03 1.44 21.35
C ASP A 70 -5.08 2.62 21.07
N ILE A 71 -5.62 3.79 20.68
CA ILE A 71 -4.84 5.00 20.42
C ILE A 71 -4.01 5.44 21.64
N SER A 72 -4.44 5.09 22.86
CA SER A 72 -3.67 5.28 24.10
C SER A 72 -2.26 4.67 24.05
N HIS A 73 -2.02 3.65 23.23
CA HIS A 73 -0.69 3.10 23.00
C HIS A 73 0.27 4.15 22.45
N LEU A 74 -0.18 4.94 21.47
CA LEU A 74 0.61 6.04 20.90
C LEU A 74 0.58 7.28 21.81
N ALA A 75 -0.55 7.55 22.46
CA ALA A 75 -0.68 8.70 23.36
C ALA A 75 0.23 8.61 24.59
N GLY A 76 0.58 7.39 25.01
CA GLY A 76 1.51 7.15 26.11
C GLY A 76 2.99 7.31 25.74
N LEU A 77 3.33 7.48 24.47
CA LEU A 77 4.71 7.67 24.04
C LEU A 77 5.18 9.10 24.38
N GLN A 78 6.35 9.20 25.00
CA GLN A 78 6.96 10.46 25.40
C GLN A 78 8.45 10.47 25.05
N PHE A 79 8.98 11.67 24.79
CA PHE A 79 10.42 11.92 24.76
C PHE A 79 11.01 11.73 26.17
N ASP A 80 12.35 11.72 26.25
CA ASP A 80 13.07 11.49 27.51
C ASP A 80 12.84 12.64 28.53
N ASP A 81 12.37 13.81 28.09
CA ASP A 81 11.97 14.94 28.92
C ASP A 81 10.48 14.90 29.34
N GLY A 82 9.75 13.85 28.97
CA GLY A 82 8.33 13.65 29.31
C GLY A 82 7.34 14.32 28.36
N VAL A 83 7.80 15.03 27.33
CA VAL A 83 6.91 15.63 26.34
C VAL A 83 6.28 14.54 25.46
N PRO A 84 4.95 14.56 25.22
CA PRO A 84 4.31 13.59 24.33
C PRO A 84 4.90 13.59 22.92
N ILE A 85 5.08 12.40 22.35
CA ILE A 85 5.58 12.23 20.97
C ILE A 85 4.58 12.81 19.97
N TYR A 86 3.29 12.56 20.16
CA TYR A 86 2.24 13.01 19.26
C TYR A 86 1.33 14.03 19.93
N SER A 87 0.96 15.06 19.19
CA SER A 87 -0.13 15.95 19.54
C SER A 87 -1.49 15.23 19.45
N GLY A 88 -2.52 15.82 20.05
CA GLY A 88 -3.88 15.29 19.92
C GLY A 88 -4.40 15.23 18.48
N GLY A 89 -3.92 16.10 17.59
CA GLY A 89 -4.27 16.07 16.16
C GLY A 89 -3.66 14.87 15.45
N GLU A 90 -2.37 14.64 15.66
CA GLU A 90 -1.66 13.50 15.07
C GLU A 90 -2.21 12.16 15.58
N LEU A 91 -2.61 12.08 16.85
CA LEU A 91 -3.24 10.88 17.40
C LEU A 91 -4.57 10.55 16.72
N ARG A 92 -5.45 11.55 16.53
CA ARG A 92 -6.72 11.35 15.80
C ARG A 92 -6.46 10.90 14.36
N HIS A 93 -5.52 11.54 13.68
CA HIS A 93 -5.17 11.14 12.32
C HIS A 93 -4.59 9.71 12.26
N MET A 94 -3.74 9.31 13.21
CA MET A 94 -3.24 7.94 13.29
C MET A 94 -4.37 6.92 13.52
N GLU A 95 -5.39 7.26 14.30
CA GLU A 95 -6.60 6.44 14.47
C GLU A 95 -7.38 6.29 13.14
N ASP A 96 -7.59 7.39 12.41
CA ASP A 96 -8.23 7.34 11.09
C ASP A 96 -7.42 6.48 10.11
N VAL A 97 -6.10 6.67 10.05
CA VAL A 97 -5.17 5.88 9.22
C VAL A 97 -5.26 4.39 9.56
N LYS A 98 -5.35 4.04 10.85
CA LYS A 98 -5.56 2.64 11.29
C LYS A 98 -6.89 2.08 10.75
N GLY A 99 -7.95 2.88 10.73
CA GLY A 99 -9.23 2.52 10.10
C GLY A 99 -9.06 2.21 8.61
N VAL A 100 -8.40 3.08 7.86
CA VAL A 100 -8.13 2.91 6.42
C VAL A 100 -7.28 1.67 6.15
N VAL A 101 -6.22 1.46 6.94
CA VAL A 101 -5.33 0.29 6.81
C VAL A 101 -6.10 -1.01 7.09
N ARG A 102 -6.88 -1.06 8.17
CA ARG A 102 -7.71 -2.23 8.49
C ARG A 102 -8.74 -2.52 7.41
N GLY A 103 -9.44 -1.49 6.90
CA GLY A 103 -10.38 -1.62 5.79
C GLY A 103 -9.71 -2.16 4.53
N SER A 104 -8.54 -1.63 4.18
CA SER A 104 -7.74 -2.07 3.03
C SER A 104 -7.29 -3.54 3.16
N LEU A 105 -6.80 -3.93 4.34
CA LEU A 105 -6.41 -5.31 4.62
C LEU A 105 -7.62 -6.27 4.59
N ASN A 106 -8.78 -5.85 5.10
CA ASN A 106 -10.01 -6.66 5.04
C ASN A 106 -10.46 -6.90 3.59
N ILE A 107 -10.43 -5.87 2.74
CA ILE A 107 -10.71 -6.00 1.30
C ILE A 107 -9.69 -6.94 0.65
N TRP A 108 -8.42 -6.85 1.03
CA TRP A 108 -7.38 -7.75 0.54
C TRP A 108 -7.64 -9.21 0.92
N TYR A 109 -7.92 -9.50 2.19
CA TYR A 109 -8.24 -10.86 2.64
C TYR A 109 -9.51 -11.41 1.96
N ALA A 110 -10.54 -10.58 1.81
CA ALA A 110 -11.75 -10.96 1.07
C ALA A 110 -11.44 -11.28 -0.40
N SER A 111 -10.61 -10.46 -1.04
CA SER A 111 -10.18 -10.68 -2.44
C SER A 111 -9.43 -12.00 -2.60
N LEU A 112 -8.51 -12.32 -1.68
CA LEU A 112 -7.79 -13.60 -1.66
C LEU A 112 -8.73 -14.79 -1.45
N ALA A 113 -9.67 -14.68 -0.49
CA ALA A 113 -10.65 -15.73 -0.23
C ALA A 113 -11.54 -16.00 -1.45
N VAL A 114 -12.01 -14.94 -2.13
CA VAL A 114 -12.80 -15.06 -3.36
C VAL A 114 -11.96 -15.64 -4.50
N LEU A 115 -10.71 -15.20 -4.70
CA LEU A 115 -9.82 -15.76 -5.72
C LEU A 115 -9.55 -17.25 -5.49
N PHE A 116 -9.43 -17.68 -4.23
CA PHE A 116 -9.26 -19.08 -3.86
C PHE A 116 -10.54 -19.90 -4.12
N ALA A 117 -11.70 -19.40 -3.69
CA ALA A 117 -12.99 -20.04 -3.95
C ALA A 117 -13.26 -20.20 -5.46
N LEU A 118 -12.92 -19.17 -6.25
CA LEU A 118 -12.99 -19.24 -7.70
C LEU A 118 -12.03 -20.29 -8.27
N ALA A 119 -10.79 -20.39 -7.76
CA ALA A 119 -9.86 -21.42 -8.19
C ALA A 119 -10.45 -22.84 -8.01
N LEU A 120 -11.05 -23.11 -6.85
CA LEU A 120 -11.74 -24.38 -6.56
C LEU A 120 -12.92 -24.63 -7.49
N LEU A 121 -13.73 -23.61 -7.76
CA LEU A 121 -14.86 -23.70 -8.69
C LEU A 121 -14.41 -24.05 -10.11
N PHE A 122 -13.42 -23.33 -10.65
CA PHE A 122 -12.89 -23.59 -11.99
C PHE A 122 -12.21 -24.96 -12.09
N TRP A 123 -11.53 -25.40 -11.03
CA TRP A 123 -11.00 -26.76 -10.94
C TRP A 123 -12.12 -27.82 -11.02
N ARG A 124 -13.19 -27.65 -10.23
CA ARG A 124 -14.34 -28.58 -10.22
C ARG A 124 -15.06 -28.65 -11.57
N MET A 125 -15.04 -27.56 -12.33
CA MET A 125 -15.63 -27.44 -13.66
C MET A 125 -14.71 -27.89 -14.80
N ASN A 126 -13.49 -28.35 -14.53
CA ASN A 126 -12.46 -28.63 -15.53
C ASN A 126 -12.16 -27.42 -16.46
N ALA A 127 -12.26 -26.20 -15.91
CA ALA A 127 -12.09 -24.93 -16.61
C ALA A 127 -10.94 -24.09 -16.02
N LEU A 128 -9.95 -24.74 -15.41
CA LEU A 128 -8.77 -24.07 -14.85
C LEU A 128 -8.03 -23.16 -15.87
N PRO A 129 -7.94 -23.50 -17.17
CA PRO A 129 -7.39 -22.59 -18.18
C PRO A 129 -8.06 -21.21 -18.20
N GLU A 130 -9.38 -21.13 -18.00
CA GLU A 130 -10.12 -19.87 -17.93
C GLU A 130 -9.77 -19.06 -16.68
N TYR A 131 -9.57 -19.71 -15.52
CA TYR A 131 -9.09 -19.04 -14.30
C TYR A 131 -7.70 -18.43 -14.49
N LEU A 132 -6.77 -19.22 -15.04
CA LEU A 132 -5.39 -18.77 -15.32
C LEU A 132 -5.36 -17.63 -16.35
N ASN A 133 -6.21 -17.69 -17.38
CA ASN A 133 -6.39 -16.58 -18.31
C ASN A 133 -6.96 -15.32 -17.62
N GLY A 134 -7.78 -15.48 -16.58
CA GLY A 134 -8.26 -14.40 -15.72
C GLY A 134 -7.12 -13.74 -14.94
N LEU A 135 -6.30 -14.53 -14.25
CA LEU A 135 -5.11 -14.04 -13.54
C LEU A 135 -4.14 -13.32 -14.48
N ARG A 136 -3.91 -13.88 -15.67
CA ARG A 136 -3.03 -13.29 -16.69
C ARG A 136 -3.52 -11.90 -17.12
N ARG A 137 -4.82 -11.75 -17.41
CA ARG A 137 -5.42 -10.44 -17.74
C ARG A 137 -5.33 -9.49 -16.55
N GLY A 138 -5.59 -9.99 -15.34
CA GLY A 138 -5.39 -9.27 -14.09
C GLY A 138 -3.97 -8.72 -13.93
N GLY A 139 -2.97 -9.54 -14.25
CA GLY A 139 -1.57 -9.13 -14.27
C GLY A 139 -1.28 -8.00 -15.28
N LEU A 140 -1.87 -8.06 -16.48
CA LEU A 140 -1.76 -6.98 -17.47
C LEU A 140 -2.38 -5.66 -16.97
N TRP A 141 -3.55 -5.71 -16.32
CA TRP A 141 -4.14 -4.53 -15.69
C TRP A 141 -3.23 -3.98 -14.59
N MET A 142 -2.65 -4.85 -13.77
CA MET A 142 -1.74 -4.43 -12.71
C MET A 142 -0.46 -3.80 -13.25
N ILE A 143 0.10 -4.29 -14.36
CA ILE A 143 1.25 -3.63 -15.01
C ILE A 143 0.90 -2.19 -15.37
N GLY A 144 -0.24 -1.97 -16.04
CA GLY A 144 -0.69 -0.63 -16.40
C GLY A 144 -0.86 0.27 -15.17
N LEU A 145 -1.51 -0.24 -14.12
CA LEU A 145 -1.73 0.51 -12.88
C LEU A 145 -0.41 0.83 -12.14
N ALA A 146 0.48 -0.15 -12.01
CA ALA A 146 1.77 0.02 -11.36
C ALA A 146 2.65 1.03 -12.11
N MET A 147 2.68 0.98 -13.45
CA MET A 147 3.39 1.97 -14.26
C MET A 147 2.84 3.38 -14.02
N THR A 148 1.52 3.56 -13.98
CA THR A 148 0.90 4.86 -13.68
C THR A 148 1.30 5.37 -12.29
N LEU A 149 1.21 4.53 -11.25
CA LEU A 149 1.60 4.91 -9.88
C LEU A 149 3.09 5.28 -9.80
N GLY A 150 3.95 4.47 -10.39
CA GLY A 150 5.39 4.73 -10.45
C GLY A 150 5.73 6.02 -11.22
N LEU A 151 5.01 6.32 -12.30
CA LEU A 151 5.18 7.56 -13.05
C LEU A 151 4.73 8.79 -12.24
N ILE A 152 3.60 8.72 -11.52
CA ILE A 152 3.13 9.82 -10.68
C ILE A 152 4.15 10.12 -9.58
N ALA A 153 4.59 9.10 -8.84
CA ALA A 153 5.57 9.28 -7.77
C ALA A 153 6.94 9.71 -8.31
N GLY A 154 7.42 9.08 -9.39
CA GLY A 154 8.69 9.43 -10.04
C GLY A 154 8.70 10.85 -10.63
N ALA A 155 7.61 11.29 -11.27
CA ALA A 155 7.46 12.66 -11.75
C ALA A 155 7.40 13.66 -10.59
N GLY A 156 6.75 13.30 -9.48
CA GLY A 156 6.77 14.06 -8.23
C GLY A 156 8.17 14.32 -7.69
N ILE A 157 9.05 13.32 -7.80
CA ILE A 157 10.44 13.42 -7.35
C ILE A 157 11.31 14.19 -8.33
N LEU A 158 11.23 13.85 -9.63
CA LEU A 158 12.21 14.27 -10.63
C LEU A 158 11.85 15.57 -11.34
N LEU A 159 10.55 15.89 -11.43
CA LEU A 159 10.06 16.98 -12.27
C LEU A 159 9.40 18.08 -11.45
N ASN A 160 8.40 17.73 -10.62
CA ASN A 160 7.66 18.70 -9.83
C ASN A 160 6.97 18.05 -8.61
N PRO A 161 7.34 18.41 -7.37
CA PRO A 161 6.72 17.90 -6.15
C PRO A 161 5.19 18.03 -6.10
N GLU A 162 4.63 19.06 -6.74
CA GLU A 162 3.18 19.31 -6.79
C GLU A 162 2.40 18.18 -7.48
N ILE A 163 3.04 17.42 -8.38
CA ILE A 163 2.41 16.26 -9.04
C ILE A 163 2.04 15.21 -7.99
N PHE A 164 3.00 14.88 -7.12
CA PHE A 164 2.75 13.90 -6.07
C PHE A 164 1.87 14.49 -4.98
N TRP A 165 2.05 15.78 -4.62
CA TRP A 165 1.19 16.43 -3.64
C TRP A 165 -0.29 16.42 -4.07
N THR A 166 -0.59 16.69 -5.35
CA THR A 166 -1.97 16.63 -5.88
C THR A 166 -2.54 15.22 -5.79
N PHE A 167 -1.74 14.20 -6.14
CA PHE A 167 -2.13 12.80 -5.99
C PHE A 167 -2.36 12.43 -4.51
N PHE A 168 -1.44 12.81 -3.64
CA PHE A 168 -1.44 12.51 -2.21
C PHE A 168 -2.63 13.17 -1.52
N SER A 169 -2.81 14.48 -1.69
CA SER A 169 -3.96 15.21 -1.14
C SER A 169 -5.30 14.73 -1.70
N GLY A 170 -5.37 14.44 -3.00
CA GLY A 170 -6.55 13.83 -3.62
C GLY A 170 -6.89 12.48 -3.01
N PHE A 171 -5.89 11.64 -2.70
CA PHE A 171 -6.10 10.40 -1.95
C PHE A 171 -6.57 10.68 -0.52
N HIS A 172 -5.96 11.65 0.18
CA HIS A 172 -6.31 11.96 1.58
C HIS A 172 -7.75 12.45 1.73
N THR A 173 -8.26 13.26 0.80
CA THR A 173 -9.65 13.75 0.84
C THR A 173 -10.71 12.65 0.65
N LEU A 174 -10.33 11.45 0.16
CA LEU A 174 -11.24 10.30 0.09
C LEU A 174 -11.46 9.65 1.47
N PHE A 175 -10.53 9.83 2.41
CA PHE A 175 -10.50 9.10 3.68
C PHE A 175 -10.55 9.99 4.91
N PHE A 176 -10.12 11.24 4.82
CA PHE A 176 -9.96 12.15 5.95
C PHE A 176 -10.78 13.42 5.75
N GLU A 177 -11.36 13.91 6.84
CA GLU A 177 -12.24 15.06 6.83
C GLU A 177 -11.44 16.37 6.83
N GLY A 178 -11.70 17.24 5.84
CA GLY A 178 -11.09 18.57 5.73
C GLY A 178 -9.56 18.53 5.86
N ASP A 179 -9.05 19.31 6.81
CA ASP A 179 -7.62 19.49 7.06
C ASP A 179 -7.09 18.62 8.22
N SER A 180 -7.84 17.59 8.65
CA SER A 180 -7.49 16.72 9.81
C SER A 180 -6.17 15.96 9.68
N TRP A 181 -5.62 15.89 8.48
CA TRP A 181 -4.37 15.22 8.12
C TRP A 181 -3.23 16.19 7.79
N LEU A 182 -3.48 17.51 7.82
CA LEU A 182 -2.48 18.54 7.59
C LEU A 182 -1.82 18.95 8.90
N PHE A 183 -0.49 18.95 8.92
CA PHE A 183 0.32 19.21 10.09
C PHE A 183 1.45 20.18 9.78
N TYR A 184 2.00 20.80 10.82
CA TYR A 184 3.20 21.61 10.68
C TYR A 184 4.42 20.73 10.39
N TYR A 185 5.42 21.29 9.69
CA TYR A 185 6.68 20.57 9.46
C TYR A 185 7.42 20.20 10.76
N SER A 186 7.14 20.90 11.86
CA SER A 186 7.67 20.61 13.20
C SER A 186 6.95 19.46 13.92
N ASP A 187 5.76 19.07 13.44
CA ASP A 187 4.97 18.01 14.08
C ASP A 187 5.61 16.64 13.83
N THR A 188 5.62 15.81 14.87
CA THR A 188 6.38 14.56 14.92
C THR A 188 6.04 13.61 13.78
N LEU A 189 4.77 13.49 13.41
CA LEU A 189 4.28 12.54 12.42
C LEU A 189 4.84 12.82 11.03
N ILE A 190 4.85 14.09 10.60
CA ILE A 190 5.43 14.48 9.31
C ILE A 190 6.95 14.42 9.35
N ARG A 191 7.58 14.63 10.51
CA ARG A 191 9.02 14.43 10.68
C ARG A 191 9.42 12.96 10.59
N LEU A 192 8.58 12.04 11.06
CA LEU A 192 8.77 10.60 10.93
C LEU A 192 8.46 10.10 9.51
N PHE A 193 7.34 10.55 8.94
CA PHE A 193 6.85 10.11 7.63
C PHE A 193 6.71 11.30 6.66
N PRO A 194 7.83 11.95 6.28
CA PRO A 194 7.79 13.11 5.39
C PRO A 194 7.28 12.71 4.01
N ILE A 195 6.93 13.69 3.18
CA ILE A 195 6.38 13.40 1.84
C ILE A 195 7.26 12.46 1.00
N ARG A 196 8.59 12.52 1.18
CA ARG A 196 9.54 11.62 0.53
C ARG A 196 9.31 10.15 0.88
N PHE A 197 9.02 9.85 2.15
CA PHE A 197 8.67 8.51 2.61
C PHE A 197 7.47 7.97 1.82
N TRP A 198 6.43 8.79 1.64
CA TRP A 198 5.23 8.37 0.91
C TRP A 198 5.45 8.24 -0.60
N GLN A 199 6.29 9.09 -1.20
CA GLN A 199 6.68 8.94 -2.60
C GLN A 199 7.37 7.60 -2.85
N ASP A 200 8.34 7.27 -2.01
CA ASP A 200 9.10 6.02 -2.13
C ASP A 200 8.24 4.80 -1.75
N ALA A 201 7.28 4.95 -0.84
CA ALA A 201 6.31 3.90 -0.52
C ALA A 201 5.43 3.56 -1.75
N VAL A 202 4.96 4.56 -2.48
CA VAL A 202 4.17 4.36 -3.71
C VAL A 202 5.03 3.73 -4.80
N ILE A 203 6.31 4.10 -4.93
CA ILE A 203 7.24 3.46 -5.86
C ILE A 203 7.50 2.01 -5.47
N ALA A 204 7.78 1.72 -4.20
CA ALA A 204 7.99 0.36 -3.71
C ALA A 204 6.74 -0.51 -3.95
N MET A 205 5.54 0.04 -3.69
CA MET A 205 4.28 -0.62 -4.00
C MET A 205 4.14 -0.92 -5.49
N ALA A 206 4.43 0.06 -6.34
CA ALA A 206 4.42 -0.10 -7.79
C ALA A 206 5.40 -1.18 -8.25
N VAL A 207 6.62 -1.22 -7.74
CA VAL A 207 7.65 -2.22 -8.10
C VAL A 207 7.22 -3.63 -7.71
N ILE A 208 6.75 -3.82 -6.46
CA ILE A 208 6.27 -5.13 -5.98
C ILE A 208 5.09 -5.61 -6.83
N ALA A 209 4.10 -4.74 -7.04
CA ALA A 209 2.90 -5.08 -7.80
C ALA A 209 3.19 -5.27 -9.31
N LEU A 210 4.15 -4.55 -9.87
CA LEU A 210 4.63 -4.74 -11.24
C LEU A 210 5.28 -6.11 -11.40
N GLY A 211 6.15 -6.52 -10.46
CA GLY A 211 6.76 -7.84 -10.46
C GLY A 211 5.73 -8.96 -10.42
N GLY A 212 4.75 -8.87 -9.51
CA GLY A 212 3.65 -9.82 -9.43
C GLY A 212 2.76 -9.82 -10.68
N GLY A 213 2.44 -8.63 -11.22
CA GLY A 213 1.66 -8.47 -12.43
C GLY A 213 2.34 -9.08 -13.65
N ALA A 214 3.64 -8.83 -13.83
CA ALA A 214 4.47 -9.41 -14.89
C ALA A 214 4.57 -10.93 -14.76
N ALA A 215 4.77 -11.45 -13.55
CA ALA A 215 4.81 -12.89 -13.28
C ALA A 215 3.50 -13.57 -13.71
N LEU A 216 2.33 -12.99 -13.38
CA LEU A 216 1.04 -13.53 -13.80
C LEU A 216 0.77 -13.35 -15.30
N ALA A 217 1.12 -12.20 -15.87
CA ALA A 217 0.85 -11.87 -17.27
C ALA A 217 1.70 -12.69 -18.26
N PHE A 218 2.95 -12.98 -17.89
CA PHE A 218 3.93 -13.59 -18.80
C PHE A 218 4.44 -14.96 -18.35
N GLY A 219 4.38 -15.28 -17.05
CA GLY A 219 4.78 -16.58 -16.52
C GLY A 219 3.73 -17.68 -16.73
N LEU A 220 2.45 -17.31 -16.90
CA LEU A 220 1.37 -18.26 -17.20
C LEU A 220 1.26 -18.49 -18.72
N ARG A 221 1.29 -19.77 -19.14
CA ARG A 221 1.07 -20.16 -20.54
C ARG A 221 -0.29 -19.64 -21.03
N LYS A 222 -0.34 -19.09 -22.24
CA LYS A 222 -1.60 -18.67 -22.86
C LYS A 222 -2.34 -19.92 -23.31
N PHE A 223 -3.48 -20.21 -22.68
CA PHE A 223 -4.31 -21.34 -23.10
C PHE A 223 -5.30 -20.88 -24.18
N SER A 224 -5.10 -21.36 -25.41
CA SER A 224 -6.05 -21.21 -26.51
C SER A 224 -7.04 -22.37 -26.52
N ARG A 225 -8.30 -22.09 -26.84
CA ARG A 225 -9.38 -23.09 -26.93
C ARG A 225 -9.14 -24.22 -27.93
N ALA A 226 -8.16 -24.09 -28.83
CA ALA A 226 -7.88 -25.07 -29.88
C ALA A 226 -7.07 -26.31 -29.42
N SER A 227 -6.90 -26.52 -28.12
CA SER A 227 -6.04 -27.61 -27.58
C SER A 227 -6.75 -28.56 -26.60
N LEU A 228 -8.08 -28.65 -26.68
CA LEU A 228 -8.88 -29.69 -26.03
C LEU A 228 -9.86 -30.30 -27.04
#